data_AF-A0A1E5BHF7-F1
#
_entry.id   AF-A0A1E5BHF7-F1
#
_cell.length_a   1.000
_cell.length_b   1.000
_cell.length_c   1.000
_cell.angle_alpha   90.00
_cell.angle_beta   90.00
_cell.angle_gamma   90.00
#
_symmetry.space_group_name_H-M   'P 1'
#
loop_
_entity.id
_entity.type
_entity.pdbx_description
1 polymer ?
#
loop_
_entity_poly.entity_id
_entity_poly.type
_entity_poly.pdbx_seq_one_letter_code
_entity_poly.pdbx_strand_id
1 'polypeptide(L)' 'MTKKIIDAKQDSKGNITQVRFDGNSSFTSLDTAMRMADRGQIENAHTVHAKDKKPHLRTNPDRKKGNNLDEMAK' A
#
# COMPACT_ATOMS: atom_id res chain seq x y z
N MET A 1 -11.77 5.72 11.90
CA MET A 1 -10.61 4.85 12.19
C MET A 1 -9.85 4.61 10.90
N THR A 2 -8.52 4.66 10.95
CA THR A 2 -7.63 4.33 9.83
C THR A 2 -7.18 2.86 9.92
N LYS A 3 -6.91 2.23 8.77
CA LYS A 3 -6.38 0.86 8.70
C LYS A 3 -4.87 0.88 8.46
N LYS A 4 -4.15 -0.04 9.08
CA LYS A 4 -2.71 -0.20 8.89
C LYS A 4 -2.40 -1.31 7.89
N ILE A 5 -1.47 -1.08 6.97
CA ILE A 5 -0.96 -2.13 6.08
C ILE A 5 0.07 -2.97 6.85
N ILE A 6 -0.07 -4.29 6.80
CA ILE A 6 0.81 -5.24 7.50
C ILE A 6 1.53 -6.21 6.56
N ASP A 7 1.12 -6.25 5.30
CA ASP A 7 1.61 -7.20 4.31
C ASP A 7 1.33 -6.70 2.89
N ALA A 8 2.09 -7.19 1.91
CA ALA A 8 1.92 -6.85 0.50
C ALA A 8 2.22 -8.05 -0.40
N LYS A 9 1.67 -8.04 -1.61
CA LYS A 9 1.99 -9.01 -2.66
C LYS A 9 2.49 -8.30 -3.89
N GLN A 10 3.46 -8.91 -4.55
CA GLN A 10 3.98 -8.47 -5.84
C GLN A 10 3.72 -9.48 -6.95
N ASP A 11 3.66 -9.00 -8.19
CA ASP A 11 3.66 -9.84 -9.39
C ASP A 11 5.08 -10.37 -9.69
N SER A 12 5.22 -11.20 -10.73
CA SER A 12 6.51 -11.76 -11.16
C SER A 12 7.52 -10.73 -11.65
N LYS A 13 7.10 -9.47 -11.83
CA LYS A 13 7.95 -8.35 -12.24
C LYS A 13 8.31 -7.44 -11.05
N GLY A 14 7.89 -7.79 -9.83
CA GLY A 14 8.14 -7.02 -8.62
C GLY A 14 7.18 -5.84 -8.43
N ASN A 15 6.08 -5.75 -9.19
CA ASN A 15 5.09 -4.68 -8.96
C ASN A 15 4.12 -5.10 -7.86
N ILE A 16 3.89 -4.22 -6.88
CA ILE A 16 2.86 -4.43 -5.86
C ILE A 16 1.49 -4.54 -6.55
N THR A 17 0.73 -5.58 -6.21
CA THR A 17 -0.62 -5.84 -6.76
C THR A 17 -1.70 -5.81 -5.70
N GLN A 18 -1.37 -6.15 -4.45
CA GLN A 18 -2.31 -6.23 -3.34
C GLN A 18 -1.63 -5.89 -2.02
N VAL A 19 -2.42 -5.43 -1.05
CA VAL A 19 -1.99 -5.16 0.33
C VAL A 19 -2.93 -5.83 1.32
N ARG A 20 -2.43 -6.24 2.49
CA ARG A 20 -3.25 -6.75 3.59
C ARG A 20 -3.29 -5.73 4.71
N PHE A 21 -4.49 -5.48 5.21
CA PHE A 21 -4.68 -4.61 6.36
C PHE A 21 -4.70 -5.42 7.65
N ASP A 22 -4.29 -4.78 8.74
CA ASP A 22 -4.42 -5.36 10.08
C ASP A 22 -5.88 -5.73 10.36
N GLY A 23 -6.06 -6.91 10.98
CA GLY A 23 -7.36 -7.53 11.22
C GLY A 23 -8.05 -8.14 9.99
N ASN A 24 -7.54 -7.97 8.77
CA ASN A 24 -8.08 -8.63 7.58
C ASN A 24 -7.35 -9.96 7.31
N SER A 25 -8.12 -11.01 7.04
CA SER A 25 -7.58 -12.30 6.58
C SER A 25 -7.20 -12.29 5.09
N SER A 26 -7.91 -11.51 4.28
CA SER A 26 -7.71 -11.42 2.84
C SER A 26 -6.92 -10.17 2.41
N PHE A 27 -6.26 -10.30 1.26
CA PHE A 27 -5.60 -9.19 0.58
C PHE A 27 -6.62 -8.31 -0.15
N THR A 28 -6.40 -7.00 -0.11
CA THR A 28 -7.14 -5.98 -0.85
C THR A 28 -6.37 -5.58 -2.10
N SER A 29 -7.06 -5.38 -3.23
CA SER A 29 -6.41 -4.94 -4.47
C SER A 29 -5.75 -3.57 -4.30
N LEU A 30 -4.63 -3.34 -4.99
CA LEU A 30 -3.90 -2.07 -4.94
C LEU A 30 -4.80 -0.88 -5.33
N ASP A 31 -5.62 -1.04 -6.36
CA ASP A 31 -6.59 -0.03 -6.81
C ASP A 31 -7.58 0.38 -5.69
N THR A 32 -8.11 -0.60 -4.95
CA THR A 32 -8.98 -0.32 -3.80
C THR A 32 -8.23 0.37 -2.67
N ALA A 33 -7.01 -0.09 -2.37
CA ALA A 33 -6.16 0.51 -1.35
C ALA A 33 -5.80 1.98 -1.69
N MET A 34 -5.51 2.30 -2.95
CA MET A 34 -5.26 3.68 -3.39
C MET A 34 -6.48 4.58 -3.14
N ARG A 35 -7.69 4.13 -3.52
CA ARG A 35 -8.92 4.89 -3.23
C ARG A 35 -9.14 5.09 -1.72
N MET A 36 -8.75 4.12 -0.90
CA MET A 36 -8.83 4.26 0.55
C MET A 36 -7.78 5.26 1.09
N ALA A 37 -6.55 5.23 0.57
CA ALA A 37 -5.51 6.19 0.92
C ALA A 37 -5.91 7.63 0.56
N ASP A 38 -6.49 7.84 -0.62
CA ASP A 38 -6.99 9.15 -1.07
C ASP A 38 -8.04 9.73 -0.13
N ARG A 39 -8.82 8.86 0.54
CA ARG A 39 -9.83 9.23 1.54
C ARG A 39 -9.28 9.33 2.96
N GLY A 40 -7.96 9.21 3.16
CA GLY A 40 -7.33 9.21 4.48
C GLY A 40 -7.71 8.02 5.36
N GLN A 41 -8.09 6.88 4.76
CA GLN A 41 -8.53 5.69 5.49
C GLN A 41 -7.40 4.70 5.79
N ILE A 42 -6.19 4.98 5.31
CA ILE A 42 -5.00 4.14 5.54
C ILE A 42 -4.00 4.95 6.36
N GLU A 43 -3.49 4.33 7.42
CA GLU A 43 -2.44 4.89 8.26
C GLU A 43 -1.10 4.84 7.52
N ASN A 44 -0.32 5.92 7.64
CA ASN A 44 1.06 5.98 7.18
C ASN A 44 1.23 5.63 5.68
N ALA A 45 0.25 5.90 4.83
CA ALA A 45 0.34 5.71 3.39
C ALA A 45 -0.48 6.76 2.62
N HIS A 46 -0.05 7.05 1.39
CA HIS A 46 -0.74 7.94 0.46
C HIS A 46 -0.64 7.40 -0.96
N THR A 47 -1.57 7.81 -1.83
CA THR A 47 -1.44 7.60 -3.27
C THR A 47 -0.67 8.76 -3.89
N VAL A 48 0.24 8.44 -4.80
CA VAL A 48 0.93 9.41 -5.63
C VAL A 48 0.25 9.48 -6.98
N HIS A 49 -0.31 10.66 -7.30
CA HIS A 49 -0.95 10.95 -8.59
C HIS A 49 -0.05 11.89 -9.41
N ALA A 50 0.80 11.34 -10.27
CA ALA A 50 1.64 12.14 -11.15
C ALA A 50 1.00 12.28 -12.54
N LYS A 51 1.11 13.45 -13.17
CA LYS A 51 0.44 13.79 -14.43
C LYS A 51 0.71 12.78 -15.56
N ASP A 52 1.94 12.29 -15.67
CA ASP A 52 2.39 11.44 -16.77
C ASP A 52 2.79 10.02 -16.32
N LYS A 53 2.37 9.59 -15.13
CA LYS A 53 2.69 8.25 -14.61
C LYS A 53 1.45 7.59 -14.01
N LYS A 54 1.46 6.25 -14.00
CA LYS A 54 0.41 5.49 -13.33
C LYS A 54 0.40 5.82 -11.83
N PRO A 55 -0.79 6.07 -11.24
CA PRO A 55 -0.90 6.22 -9.80
C PRO A 55 -0.37 4.99 -9.07
N HIS A 56 0.26 5.21 -7.93
CA HIS A 56 0.78 4.13 -7.08
C HIS A 56 0.65 4.48 -5.61
N LEU A 57 0.56 3.44 -4.78
CA LEU A 57 0.53 3.57 -3.33
C LEU A 57 1.95 3.64 -2.78
N ARG A 58 2.18 4.52 -1.82
CA ARG A 58 3.46 4.67 -1.13
C ARG A 58 3.24 4.79 0.37
N THR A 59 4.07 4.13 1.17
CA THR A 59 4.11 4.34 2.62
C THR A 59 4.90 5.60 2.95
N ASN A 60 4.44 6.31 3.98
CA ASN A 60 5.11 7.48 4.50
C ASN A 60 6.38 7.06 5.25
N PRO A 61 7.44 7.88 5.18
CA PRO A 61 8.70 7.56 5.85
C PRO A 61 8.53 7.60 7.38
N ASP A 62 8.87 6.50 8.05
CA ASP A 62 8.76 6.33 9.50
C ASP A 62 10.03 5.76 10.15
N ARG A 63 11.15 5.75 9.40
CA ARG A 63 12.45 5.18 9.77
C ARG A 63 12.45 3.66 9.99
N LYS A 64 11.38 2.94 9.66
CA LYS A 64 11.30 1.48 9.74
C LYS A 64 11.24 0.89 8.34
N LYS A 65 12.38 0.42 7.81
CA LYS A 65 12.46 -0.13 6.45
C LYS A 65 11.42 -1.24 6.20
N GLY A 66 11.15 -2.09 7.18
CA GLY A 66 10.14 -3.15 7.08
C GLY A 66 8.70 -2.66 6.85
N ASN A 67 8.44 -1.35 7.01
CA ASN A 67 7.14 -0.75 6.71
C ASN A 67 7.04 -0.25 5.25
N ASN A 68 8.05 -0.51 4.42
CA ASN A 68 7.98 -0.29 2.98
C ASN A 68 7.21 -1.44 2.32
N LEU A 69 6.34 -1.14 1.35
CA LEU A 69 5.60 -2.17 0.61
C LEU A 69 6.52 -3.18 -0.08
N ASP A 70 7.66 -2.72 -0.62
CA ASP A 70 8.66 -3.58 -1.26
C ASP A 70 9.39 -4.49 -0.27
N GLU A 71 9.46 -4.12 1.01
CA GLU A 71 10.02 -5.00 2.06
C GLU A 71 8.96 -6.00 2.55
N MET A 72 7.68 -5.61 2.56
CA MET A 72 6.56 -6.48 2.93
C MET A 72 6.26 -7.55 1.87
N ALA A 73 6.51 -7.27 0.59
CA ALA A 73 6.19 -8.17 -0.52
C ALA A 73 7.29 -9.20 -0.85
N LYS A 74 8.29 -9.36 0.04
CA LYS A 74 9.41 -10.30 -0.11
C LYS A 74 9.07 -11.70 0.37
#